data_AF-A0A5S4ENN1-F1
#
_entry.id   AF-A0A5S4ENN1-F1
#
_cell.length_a   1.000
_cell.length_b   1.000
_cell.length_c   1.000
_cell.angle_alpha   90.00
_cell.angle_beta   90.00
_cell.angle_gamma   90.00
#
_symmetry.space_group_name_H-M   'P 1'
#
loop_
_entity.id
_entity.type
_entity.pdbx_description
1 polymer ?
#
loop_
_entity_poly.entity_id
_entity_poly.type
_entity_poly.pdbx_seq_one_letter_code
_entity_poly.pdbx_strand_id
1 'polypeptide(L)' 'MSKHLCELQARKTTLVKEARSLTDPAASKKRDLTDEEVSAFDALRTRIDASSVAIGREAALIADENR' A
#
# COMPACT_ATOMS: atom_id res chain seq x y z
N MET A 1 13.44 3.03 -15.85
CA MET A 1 12.27 2.70 -15.01
C MET A 1 11.62 1.44 -15.59
N SER A 2 11.62 0.32 -14.86
CA SER A 2 10.98 -0.91 -15.35
C SER A 2 9.46 -0.73 -15.35
N LYS A 3 8.77 -1.28 -16.36
CA LYS A 3 7.30 -1.24 -16.43
C LYS A 3 6.66 -1.91 -15.20
N HIS A 4 7.26 -3.02 -14.77
CA HIS A 4 6.82 -3.77 -13.60
C HIS A 4 6.95 -2.96 -12.30
N LEU A 5 8.06 -2.25 -12.09
CA LEU A 5 8.23 -1.37 -10.94
C LEU A 5 7.16 -0.27 -10.90
N CYS A 6 6.86 0.35 -12.04
CA CYS A 6 5.80 1.37 -12.15
C CYS A 6 4.43 0.79 -11.77
N GLU A 7 4.10 -0.41 -12.25
CA GLU A 7 2.84 -1.09 -11.92
C GLU A 7 2.74 -1.42 -10.42
N LEU A 8 3.81 -1.90 -9.80
CA LEU A 8 3.86 -2.16 -8.36
C LEU A 8 3.67 -0.88 -7.54
N GLN A 9 4.30 0.22 -7.95
CA GLN A 9 4.15 1.54 -7.31
C GLN A 9 2.72 2.09 -7.46
N ALA A 10 2.11 1.95 -8.64
CA ALA A 10 0.73 2.35 -8.88
C ALA A 10 -0.23 1.55 -8.00
N ARG A 11 -0.04 0.23 -7.92
CA ARG A 11 -0.83 -0.65 -7.04
C ARG A 11 -0.71 -0.26 -5.57
N LYS A 12 0.50 -0.01 -5.07
CA LYS A 12 0.71 0.48 -3.70
C LYS A 12 -0.01 1.81 -3.46
N THR A 13 0.05 2.73 -4.41
CA THR A 13 -0.63 4.03 -4.32
C THR A 13 -2.15 3.86 -4.20
N THR A 14 -2.75 2.96 -4.98
CA THR A 14 -4.18 2.65 -4.88
C THR A 14 -4.53 2.07 -3.50
N LEU A 15 -3.75 1.12 -2.99
CA LEU A 15 -3.99 0.53 -1.66
C LEU A 15 -3.91 1.57 -0.53
N VAL A 16 -2.95 2.50 -0.60
CA VAL A 16 -2.83 3.59 0.38
C VAL A 16 -4.03 4.53 0.30
N LYS A 17 -4.54 4.82 -0.91
CA LYS A 17 -5.76 5.61 -1.07
C LYS A 17 -6.97 4.92 -0.45
N GLU A 18 -7.14 3.62 -0.70
CA GLU A 18 -8.21 2.81 -0.09
C GLU A 18 -8.13 2.84 1.44
N ALA A 19 -6.93 2.69 2.01
CA ALA A 19 -6.73 2.75 3.45
C ALA A 19 -7.11 4.14 4.03
N ARG A 20 -6.75 5.23 3.34
CA ARG A 20 -7.16 6.59 3.72
C ARG A 20 -8.67 6.80 3.63
N SER A 21 -9.32 6.26 2.59
CA SER A 21 -10.77 6.33 2.46
C SER A 21 -11.53 5.63 3.59
N LEU A 22 -10.90 4.70 4.32
CA LEU A 22 -11.45 4.14 5.56
C LEU A 22 -11.20 5.02 6.78
N THR A 23 -10.01 5.61 6.90
CA THR A 23 -9.62 6.37 8.10
C THR A 23 -10.14 7.81 8.11
N ASP A 24 -10.20 8.47 6.95
CA ASP A 24 -10.57 9.88 6.83
C ASP A 24 -12.02 10.16 7.30
N PRO A 25 -13.02 9.31 7.02
CA PRO A 25 -14.38 9.50 7.55
C PRO A 25 -14.46 9.37 9.06
N ALA A 26 -13.73 8.42 9.65
CA ALA A 26 -13.69 8.23 11.10
C ALA A 26 -13.02 9.43 11.80
N ALA A 27 -11.88 9.87 11.28
CA ALA A 27 -11.18 11.07 11.74
C ALA A 27 -12.05 12.33 11.63
N SER A 28 -12.75 12.51 10.49
CA SER A 28 -13.66 13.65 10.26
C SER A 28 -14.82 13.69 11.26
N LYS A 29 -15.28 12.51 11.71
CA LYS A 29 -16.33 12.35 12.72
C LYS A 29 -15.79 12.35 14.16
N LYS A 30 -14.48 12.49 14.36
CA LYS A 30 -13.79 12.38 15.66
C LYS A 30 -14.17 11.10 16.42
N ARG A 31 -14.33 10.00 15.70
CA ARG A 31 -14.59 8.67 16.27
C ARG A 31 -13.45 7.73 15.94
N ASP A 32 -13.33 6.69 16.75
CA ASP A 32 -12.49 5.55 16.43
C ASP A 32 -13.09 4.73 15.29
N LEU A 33 -12.25 3.92 14.65
CA LEU A 33 -12.67 2.92 13.68
C LEU A 33 -13.55 1.87 14.36
N THR A 34 -14.55 1.36 13.66
CA THR A 34 -15.29 0.18 14.13
C THR A 34 -14.45 -1.09 13.95
N ASP A 35 -14.82 -2.18 14.61
CA ASP A 35 -14.09 -3.45 14.50
C ASP A 35 -13.99 -3.95 13.05
N GLU A 36 -15.03 -3.71 12.24
CA GLU A 36 -15.04 -4.03 10.81
C GLU A 36 -14.07 -3.14 10.03
N GLU A 37 -14.03 -1.84 10.31
CA GLU A 37 -13.12 -0.89 9.67
C GLU A 37 -11.66 -1.16 10.06
N VAL A 38 -11.40 -1.54 11.32
CA VAL A 38 -10.07 -1.99 11.79
C VAL A 38 -9.65 -3.23 11.02
N SER A 39 -10.52 -4.25 10.93
CA SER A 39 -10.22 -5.48 10.20
C SER A 39 -9.93 -5.23 8.72
N ALA A 40 -10.72 -4.35 8.08
CA ALA A 40 -10.50 -3.94 6.69
C ALA A 40 -9.19 -3.17 6.50
N PHE A 41 -8.87 -2.27 7.44
CA PHE A 41 -7.62 -1.52 7.44
C PHE A 41 -6.40 -2.43 7.62
N ASP A 42 -6.46 -3.41 8.52
CA ASP A 42 -5.38 -4.38 8.74
C ASP A 42 -5.11 -5.27 7.51
N ALA A 43 -6.18 -5.66 6.81
CA ALA A 43 -6.05 -6.36 5.53
C ALA A 43 -5.36 -5.49 4.46
N LEU A 44 -5.70 -4.21 4.39
CA LEU A 44 -5.05 -3.25 3.48
C LEU A 44 -3.59 -3.01 3.88
N ARG A 45 -3.29 -2.87 5.17
CA ARG A 45 -1.92 -2.72 5.69
C ARG A 45 -1.04 -3.90 5.28
N THR A 46 -1.53 -5.12 5.48
CA THR A 46 -0.83 -6.35 5.05
C THR A 46 -0.52 -6.35 3.56
N ARG A 47 -1.47 -5.91 2.72
CA ARG A 47 -1.28 -5.80 1.27
C ARG A 47 -0.27 -4.71 0.89
N ILE A 48 -0.28 -3.57 1.59
CA ILE A 48 0.67 -2.46 1.39
C ILE A 48 2.10 -2.92 1.73
N ASP A 49 2.26 -3.66 2.82
CA ASP A 49 3.56 -4.18 3.25
C ASP A 49 4.09 -5.19 2.23
N ALA A 50 3.25 -6.12 1.78
CA ALA A 50 3.61 -7.07 0.72
C ALA A 50 4.00 -6.36 -0.59
N SER A 51 3.23 -5.34 -1.02
CA SER A 51 3.60 -4.52 -2.19
C SER A 51 4.91 -3.75 -1.99
N SER A 52 5.19 -3.28 -0.77
CA SER A 52 6.44 -2.58 -0.46
C SER A 52 7.65 -3.49 -0.55
N VAL A 53 7.54 -4.74 -0.06
CA VAL A 53 8.58 -5.76 -0.21
C VAL A 53 8.83 -6.09 -1.69
N ALA A 54 7.77 -6.25 -2.48
CA ALA A 54 7.90 -6.52 -3.91
C ALA A 54 8.61 -5.39 -4.66
N ILE A 55 8.28 -4.13 -4.36
CA ILE A 55 8.98 -2.94 -4.91
C ILE A 55 10.46 -2.97 -4.55
N GLY A 56 10.80 -3.28 -3.30
CA GLY A 56 12.20 -3.37 -2.85
C GLY A 56 12.99 -4.44 -3.60
N ARG A 57 12.39 -5.61 -3.83
CA ARG A 57 13.02 -6.70 -4.61
C ARG A 57 13.23 -6.32 -6.07
N GLU A 58 12.22 -5.76 -6.71
CA GLU A 58 12.29 -5.29 -8.11
C GLU A 58 13.35 -4.19 -8.27
N ALA A 59 13.42 -3.23 -7.34
CA ALA A 59 14.42 -2.18 -7.37
C ALA A 59 15.85 -2.73 -7.23
N ALA A 60 16.05 -3.76 -6.39
CA ALA A 60 17.33 -4.44 -6.23
C ALA A 60 17.74 -5.21 -7.50
N LEU A 61 16.79 -5.90 -8.15
CA LEU A 61 17.04 -6.61 -9.42
C LEU A 61 17.48 -5.62 -10.51
N ILE A 62 16.76 -4.51 -10.67
CA ILE A 62 17.12 -3.47 -11.65
C ILE A 62 18.52 -2.90 -11.37
N ALA A 63 18.89 -2.72 -10.09
CA ALA A 63 20.21 -2.22 -9.73
C ALA A 63 21.33 -3.21 -10.08
N ASP A 64 21.09 -4.51 -9.92
CA ASP A 64 22.03 -5.58 -10.28
C ASP A 64 22.15 -5.75 -11.81
N GLU A 65 21.04 -5.65 -12.55
CA GLU A 65 21.02 -5.72 -14.02
C GLU A 65 21.74 -4.54 -14.70
N ASN A 66 21.78 -3.37 -14.05
CA ASN A 66 22.42 -2.17 -14.59
C ASN A 66 23.90 -2.02 -14.16
N ARG A 67 24.47 -3.04 -13.50
CA ARG A 67 25.86 -3.04 -13.02
C ARG A 67 26.83 -3.57 -14.07
#